data_AF-A0A6G7BYG9-F1
#
_entry.id   AF-A0A6G7BYG9-F1
#
_cell.length_a   1.000
_cell.length_b   1.000
_cell.length_c   1.000
_cell.angle_alpha   90.00
_cell.angle_beta   90.00
_cell.angle_gamma   90.00
#
_symmetry.space_group_name_H-M   'P 1'
#
loop_
_entity.id
_entity.type
_entity.pdbx_description
1 polymer ?
#
loop_
_entity_poly.entity_id
_entity_poly.type
_entity_poly.pdbx_seq_one_letter_code
_entity_poly.pdbx_strand_id
1 'polypeptide(L)'
;MTQINLSIEILNYGLQLSMEFGQNWLKPINERLATKFPDLLPQQLEECNALCKKVHQIAHRFIVENPIRSDTGIEFVDFYQFKQFIYKKYSWLSSANLQRLYSQSCYYAYK
;
A
#
# COMPACT_ATOMS: atom_id res chain seq x y z
N MET A 1 -6.46 -11.16 15.71
CA MET A 1 -6.01 -10.74 14.37
C MET A 1 -6.49 -11.79 13.40
N THR A 2 -7.39 -11.44 12.48
CA THR A 2 -7.86 -12.35 11.43
C THR A 2 -6.67 -12.75 10.59
N GLN A 3 -6.32 -14.04 10.58
CA GLN A 3 -5.23 -14.55 9.78
C GLN A 3 -5.68 -14.52 8.32
N ILE A 4 -5.12 -13.58 7.54
CA ILE A 4 -5.43 -13.46 6.11
C ILE A 4 -4.82 -14.68 5.42
N ASN A 5 -5.66 -15.50 4.79
CA ASN A 5 -5.24 -16.72 4.11
C ASN A 5 -5.05 -16.45 2.61
N LEU A 6 -4.07 -15.59 2.29
CA LEU A 6 -3.67 -15.23 0.94
C LEU A 6 -2.16 -15.42 0.78
N SER A 7 -1.72 -15.85 -0.40
CA SER A 7 -0.30 -15.99 -0.70
C SER A 7 0.38 -14.63 -0.79
N ILE A 8 1.69 -14.58 -0.53
CA ILE A 8 2.52 -13.36 -0.66
C ILE A 8 2.41 -12.78 -2.08
N GLU A 9 2.29 -13.64 -3.10
CA GLU A 9 2.10 -13.22 -4.49
C GLU A 9 0.79 -12.45 -4.68
N ILE A 10 -0.33 -13.00 -4.21
CA ILE A 10 -1.64 -12.34 -4.30
C ILE A 10 -1.64 -11.00 -3.57
N LEU A 11 -1.06 -10.96 -2.37
CA LEU A 11 -0.97 -9.73 -1.57
C LEU A 11 -0.16 -8.64 -2.30
N ASN A 12 0.98 -8.99 -2.88
CA ASN A 12 1.79 -8.03 -3.63
C ASN A 12 1.10 -7.57 -4.92
N TYR A 13 0.47 -8.49 -5.65
CA TYR A 13 -0.24 -8.13 -6.87
C TYR A 13 -1.44 -7.23 -6.58
N GLY A 14 -2.22 -7.56 -5.53
CA GLY A 14 -3.34 -6.72 -5.08
C GLY A 14 -2.89 -5.32 -4.67
N LEU A 15 -1.79 -5.20 -3.92
CA LEU A 15 -1.24 -3.91 -3.53
C LEU A 15 -0.77 -3.12 -4.76
N GLN A 16 -0.12 -3.77 -5.72
CA GLN A 16 0.28 -3.15 -7.00
C GLN A 16 -0.92 -2.58 -7.75
N LEU A 17 -2.02 -3.34 -7.88
CA LEU A 17 -3.26 -2.89 -8.53
C LEU A 17 -3.89 -1.69 -7.82
N SER A 18 -3.80 -1.64 -6.48
CA SER A 18 -4.36 -0.54 -5.69
C SER A 18 -3.59 0.78 -5.85
N MET A 19 -2.37 0.70 -6.38
CA MET A 19 -1.46 1.82 -6.64
C MET A 19 -1.50 2.27 -8.11
N GLU A 20 -2.43 1.80 -8.92
CA GLU A 20 -2.57 2.25 -10.30
C GLU A 20 -3.19 3.65 -10.38
N PHE A 21 -2.64 4.47 -11.30
CA PHE A 21 -3.20 5.77 -11.66
C PHE A 21 -4.03 5.68 -12.95
N GLY A 22 -4.66 6.79 -13.34
CA GLY A 22 -5.45 6.87 -14.57
C GLY A 22 -6.83 6.25 -14.41
N GLN A 23 -7.24 5.42 -15.37
CA GLN A 23 -8.60 4.84 -15.41
C GLN A 23 -8.92 3.93 -14.21
N ASN A 24 -7.90 3.45 -13.50
CA ASN A 24 -8.03 2.58 -12.33
C ASN A 24 -7.81 3.30 -10.99
N TRP A 25 -7.60 4.61 -11.02
CA TRP A 25 -7.29 5.39 -9.82
C TRP A 25 -8.43 5.31 -8.78
N LEU A 26 -8.07 4.91 -7.55
CA LEU A 26 -8.97 4.71 -6.40
C LEU A 26 -10.11 3.69 -6.61
N LYS A 27 -10.08 2.92 -7.71
CA LYS A 27 -11.07 1.87 -7.95
C LYS A 27 -10.76 0.62 -7.12
N PRO A 28 -11.78 -0.09 -6.62
CA PRO A 28 -11.60 -1.40 -5.99
C PRO A 28 -10.77 -2.34 -6.87
N ILE A 29 -9.94 -3.18 -6.24
CA ILE A 29 -9.07 -4.11 -6.97
C ILE A 29 -9.77 -5.42 -7.34
N ASN A 30 -10.97 -5.69 -6.79
CA ASN A 30 -11.60 -7.01 -6.77
C ASN A 30 -11.73 -7.61 -8.18
N GLU A 31 -12.28 -6.87 -9.15
CA GLU A 31 -12.46 -7.34 -10.53
C GLU A 31 -11.12 -7.65 -11.21
N ARG A 32 -10.14 -6.74 -11.08
CA ARG A 32 -8.80 -6.89 -11.66
C ARG A 32 -8.02 -8.04 -11.00
N LEU A 33 -8.23 -8.24 -9.70
CA LEU A 33 -7.61 -9.32 -8.93
C LEU A 33 -8.22 -10.68 -9.31
N ALA A 34 -9.55 -10.76 -9.42
CA ALA A 34 -10.28 -11.95 -9.86
C ALA A 34 -9.90 -12.36 -11.29
N THR A 35 -9.65 -11.39 -12.17
CA THR A 35 -9.17 -11.66 -13.54
C THR A 35 -7.81 -12.38 -13.54
N LYS A 36 -6.93 -12.05 -12.59
CA LYS A 36 -5.59 -12.66 -12.48
C LYS A 36 -5.61 -13.97 -11.68
N PHE A 37 -6.44 -14.05 -10.65
CA PHE A 37 -6.56 -15.20 -9.75
C PHE A 37 -8.04 -15.65 -9.70
N PRO A 38 -8.51 -16.39 -10.72
CA PRO A 38 -9.93 -16.72 -10.87
C PRO A 38 -10.48 -17.65 -9.78
N ASP A 39 -9.60 -18.37 -9.08
CA ASP A 39 -9.99 -19.29 -8.00
C ASP A 39 -10.25 -18.59 -6.66
N LEU A 40 -10.04 -17.26 -6.58
CA LEU A 40 -10.31 -16.52 -5.35
C LEU A 40 -11.80 -16.36 -5.10
N LEU A 41 -12.21 -16.69 -3.88
CA LEU A 41 -13.57 -16.49 -3.42
C LEU A 41 -13.88 -14.99 -3.26
N PRO A 42 -15.15 -14.57 -3.40
CA PRO A 42 -15.55 -13.17 -3.21
C PRO A 42 -15.08 -12.57 -1.87
N GLN A 43 -15.10 -13.37 -0.79
CA GLN A 43 -14.59 -12.94 0.51
C GLN A 43 -13.08 -12.64 0.49
N GLN A 44 -12.29 -13.49 -0.17
CA GLN A 44 -10.84 -13.31 -0.28
C GLN A 44 -10.47 -12.06 -1.10
N LEU A 45 -11.24 -11.77 -2.15
CA LEU A 45 -11.09 -10.55 -2.93
C LEU A 45 -11.34 -9.30 -2.07
N GLU A 46 -12.39 -9.33 -1.26
CA GLU A 46 -12.71 -8.20 -0.38
C GLU A 46 -11.70 -8.06 0.76
N GLU A 47 -11.24 -9.15 1.36
CA GLU A 47 -10.18 -9.15 2.36
C GLU A 47 -8.88 -8.54 1.79
N CYS A 48 -8.50 -8.89 0.56
CA CYS A 48 -7.33 -8.32 -0.11
C CYS A 48 -7.51 -6.81 -0.36
N ASN A 49 -8.68 -6.40 -0.87
CA ASN A 49 -9.00 -4.99 -1.14
C ASN A 49 -8.97 -4.15 0.14
N ALA A 50 -9.60 -4.63 1.21
CA ALA A 50 -9.62 -3.99 2.52
C ALA A 50 -8.22 -3.90 3.12
N LEU A 51 -7.40 -4.95 2.99
CA LEU A 51 -6.01 -4.92 3.44
C LEU A 51 -5.20 -3.87 2.68
N CYS A 52 -5.32 -3.80 1.35
CA CYS A 52 -4.61 -2.80 0.54
C CYS A 52 -4.97 -1.38 0.98
N LYS A 53 -6.27 -1.09 1.16
CA LYS A 53 -6.74 0.21 1.70
C LYS A 53 -6.11 0.53 3.07
N LYS A 54 -6.05 -0.46 3.96
CA LYS A 54 -5.44 -0.31 5.29
C LYS A 54 -3.93 -0.04 5.20
N VAL A 55 -3.22 -0.72 4.31
CA VAL A 55 -1.79 -0.48 4.06
C VAL A 55 -1.56 0.96 3.59
N HIS A 56 -2.36 1.44 2.63
CA HIS A 56 -2.32 2.83 2.16
C HIS A 56 -2.55 3.83 3.29
N GLN A 57 -3.60 3.63 4.08
CA GLN A 57 -3.93 4.52 5.21
C GLN A 57 -2.77 4.59 6.22
N ILE A 58 -2.18 3.45 6.58
CA ILE A 58 -1.06 3.41 7.53
C ILE A 58 0.19 4.05 6.95
N ALA A 59 0.50 3.81 5.68
CA ALA A 59 1.66 4.39 5.00
C ALA A 59 1.55 5.90 4.89
N HIS A 60 0.41 6.40 4.39
CA HIS A 60 0.17 7.83 4.26
C HIS A 60 0.14 8.53 5.62
N ARG A 61 -0.54 7.96 6.61
CA ARG A 61 -0.55 8.47 7.99
C ARG A 61 0.87 8.62 8.55
N PHE A 62 1.73 7.62 8.33
CA PHE A 62 3.11 7.69 8.78
C PHE A 62 3.87 8.86 8.16
N ILE A 63 3.70 9.13 6.87
CA ILE A 63 4.32 10.30 6.22
C ILE A 63 3.82 11.62 6.83
N VAL A 64 2.50 11.77 7.00
CA VAL A 64 1.90 13.02 7.49
C VAL A 64 2.23 13.29 8.96
N GLU A 65 2.28 12.25 9.80
CA GLU A 65 2.54 12.40 11.24
C GLU A 65 4.04 12.53 11.59
N ASN A 66 4.94 12.33 10.63
CA ASN A 66 6.40 12.40 10.86
C ASN A 66 7.08 13.42 9.91
N PRO A 67 6.71 14.71 9.94
CA PRO A 67 7.38 15.71 9.12
C PRO A 67 8.85 15.87 9.53
N ILE A 68 9.74 15.96 8.55
CA ILE A 68 11.11 16.42 8.76
C ILE A 68 11.11 17.94 8.66
N ARG A 69 11.63 18.63 9.69
CA ARG A 69 11.81 20.08 9.65
C ARG A 69 13.21 20.38 9.14
N SER A 70 13.30 21.10 8.03
CA SER A 70 14.54 21.60 7.44
C SER A 70 14.56 23.12 7.48
N ASP A 71 15.74 23.72 7.28
CA ASP A 71 15.90 25.18 7.17
C ASP A 71 15.11 25.76 5.98
N THR A 72 14.76 24.92 5.00
CA THR A 72 14.00 25.26 3.79
C THR A 72 12.50 24.97 3.89
N GLY A 73 12.03 24.39 5.00
CA GLY A 73 10.61 24.07 5.21
C GLY A 73 10.36 22.66 5.75
N ILE A 74 9.12 22.18 5.57
CA ILE A 74 8.73 20.82 5.97
C ILE A 74 8.99 19.84 4.81
N GLU A 75 9.78 18.81 5.08
CA GLU A 75 10.07 17.67 4.20
C GLU A 75 9.42 16.39 4.75
N PHE A 76 9.48 15.31 3.96
CA PHE A 76 8.97 13.99 4.37
C PHE A 76 10.08 13.12 4.98
N VAL A 77 9.70 12.17 5.84
CA VAL A 77 10.62 11.12 6.32
C VAL A 77 11.36 10.46 5.16
N ASP A 78 12.62 10.10 5.38
CA ASP A 78 13.37 9.34 4.38
C ASP A 78 12.77 7.94 4.14
N PHE A 79 13.10 7.36 2.98
CA PHE A 79 12.61 6.04 2.59
C PHE A 79 13.06 4.92 3.55
N TYR A 80 14.23 5.05 4.19
CA TYR A 80 14.75 4.02 5.09
C TYR A 80 13.89 3.92 6.36
N GLN A 81 13.53 5.04 6.97
CA GLN A 81 12.63 5.09 8.13
C GLN A 81 11.24 4.56 7.78
N PHE A 82 10.69 4.98 6.63
CA PHE A 82 9.44 4.45 6.11
C PHE A 82 9.48 2.94 5.93
N LYS A 83 10.54 2.41 5.31
CA LYS A 83 10.76 0.98 5.10
C LYS A 83 10.73 0.21 6.42
N GLN A 84 11.50 0.67 7.41
CA GLN A 84 11.58 0.00 8.73
C GLN A 84 10.20 -0.07 9.40
N PHE A 85 9.44 1.04 9.36
CA PHE A 85 8.10 1.09 9.94
C PHE A 85 7.12 0.14 9.24
N ILE A 86 7.07 0.17 7.91
CA ILE A 86 6.12 -0.64 7.12
C ILE A 86 6.47 -2.12 7.22
N TYR A 87 7.74 -2.51 7.10
CA TYR A 87 8.14 -3.92 7.19
C TYR A 87 7.89 -4.56 8.55
N LYS A 88 7.93 -3.78 9.63
CA LYS A 88 7.53 -4.27 10.95
C LYS A 88 6.06 -4.70 11.01
N LYS A 89 5.20 -4.13 10.16
CA LYS A 89 3.76 -4.43 10.10
C LYS A 89 3.40 -5.39 8.97
N TYR A 90 4.11 -5.29 7.85
CA TYR A 90 3.77 -5.94 6.59
C TYR A 90 5.05 -6.47 5.90
N SER A 91 5.65 -7.50 6.50
CA SER A 91 6.91 -8.12 6.03
C SER A 91 6.80 -8.80 4.66
N TRP A 92 5.59 -9.00 4.15
CA TRP A 92 5.33 -9.61 2.84
C TRP A 92 5.50 -8.63 1.67
N LEU A 93 5.60 -7.31 1.89
CA LEU A 93 5.73 -6.34 0.79
C LEU A 93 7.05 -6.52 0.04
N SER A 94 6.96 -6.67 -1.28
CA SER A 94 8.11 -6.55 -2.18
C SER A 94 8.74 -5.16 -2.10
N SER A 95 10.03 -5.09 -2.42
CA SER A 95 10.77 -3.83 -2.50
C SER A 95 10.16 -2.85 -3.49
N ALA A 96 9.70 -3.35 -4.65
CA ALA A 96 9.05 -2.55 -5.69
C ALA A 96 7.74 -1.92 -5.19
N ASN A 97 6.87 -2.70 -4.53
CA ASN A 97 5.64 -2.16 -3.96
C ASN A 97 5.91 -1.18 -2.83
N LEU A 98 6.91 -1.45 -1.99
CA LEU A 98 7.27 -0.55 -0.90
C LEU A 98 7.73 0.82 -1.42
N GLN A 99 8.57 0.85 -2.46
CA GLN A 99 9.01 2.10 -3.08
C GLN A 99 7.83 2.87 -3.70
N ARG A 100 6.95 2.19 -4.42
CA ARG A 100 5.76 2.83 -5.02
C ARG A 100 4.80 3.37 -3.95
N LEU A 101 4.61 2.62 -2.87
CA LEU A 101 3.77 3.02 -1.74
C LEU A 101 4.32 4.27 -1.05
N TYR A 102 5.63 4.33 -0.84
CA TYR A 102 6.29 5.52 -0.32
C TYR A 102 6.06 6.74 -1.22
N SER A 103 6.38 6.64 -2.52
CA SER A 103 6.23 7.75 -3.46
C SER A 103 4.80 8.26 -3.54
N GLN A 104 3.79 7.37 -3.53
CA GLN A 104 2.39 7.79 -3.51
C GLN A 104 1.99 8.43 -2.18
N SER A 105 2.46 7.90 -1.06
CA SER A 105 2.18 8.46 0.27
C SER A 105 2.70 9.89 0.38
N CYS A 106 3.91 10.16 -0.11
CA CYS A 106 4.48 11.51 -0.21
C CYS A 106 3.70 12.39 -1.20
N TYR A 107 3.34 11.88 -2.38
CA TYR A 107 2.55 12.62 -3.35
C TYR A 107 1.22 13.10 -2.76
N TYR A 108 0.49 12.22 -2.07
CA TYR A 108 -0.77 12.59 -1.42
C TYR A 108 -0.58 13.48 -0.20
N ALA A 109 0.53 13.37 0.53
CA ALA A 109 0.81 14.26 1.67
C ALA A 109 1.22 15.67 1.23
N TYR A 110 1.73 15.82 0.00
CA TYR A 110 2.08 17.11 -0.57
C TYR A 110 0.88 17.85 -1.19
N LYS A 111 -0.14 17.10 -1.63
CA LYS A 111 -1.35 17.63 -2.28
C LYS A 111 -2.38 18.10 -1.26
#